data_AF-A0A9W5RHR9-F1
#
_entry.id   AF-A0A9W5RHR9-F1
#
_cell.length_a   1.000
_cell.length_b   1.000
_cell.length_c   1.000
_cell.angle_alpha   90.00
_cell.angle_beta   90.00
_cell.angle_gamma   90.00
#
_symmetry.space_group_name_H-M   'P 1'
#
loop_
_entity.id
_entity.type
_entity.pdbx_description
1 polymer ?
#
loop_
_entity_poly.entity_id
_entity_poly.type
_entity_poly.pdbx_seq_one_letter_code
_entity_poly.pdbx_strand_id
1 'polypeptide(L)'
;MAQISNNRTQVINKLMRRFNLSQQQLIAVAAVVVLAIVSAVVLIGIISAGTSESFDRSHNQGDSTQGVTVAENPQHTEEDNATDQPGADHKIKEASPQMMVHVDGAVKSPGLYALQMANPRVNDAIQIAGGLTEDANGQGINLAAPVEDGQKIYIPKKGEEPPPEIPQPEQNKATSNKQTNTKRDKKTVVDINRATVEELTKLQGVGEGLAQRIVADRQKNGPFKTTEDLMRVSGIGQKKFDQLKDNIRV
;
A
#
# COMPACT_ATOMS: atom_id res chain seq x y z
N MET A 1 48.08 -15.08 -17.85
CA MET A 1 46.98 -15.03 -16.86
C MET A 1 46.47 -13.62 -16.52
N ALA A 2 46.88 -12.54 -17.20
CA ALA A 2 46.53 -11.16 -16.80
C ALA A 2 45.29 -10.54 -17.49
N GLN A 3 44.71 -11.17 -18.53
CA GLN A 3 43.60 -10.58 -19.28
C GLN A 3 42.21 -10.79 -18.67
N ILE A 4 42.02 -11.81 -17.81
CA ILE A 4 40.69 -12.14 -17.26
C ILE A 4 40.28 -11.17 -16.13
N SER A 5 41.24 -10.63 -15.37
CA SER A 5 40.95 -9.69 -14.28
C SER A 5 40.44 -8.34 -14.79
N ASN A 6 40.99 -7.83 -15.89
CA ASN A 6 40.58 -6.53 -16.45
C ASN A 6 39.13 -6.53 -16.94
N ASN A 7 38.66 -7.62 -17.54
CA ASN A 7 37.29 -7.72 -18.03
C ASN A 7 36.26 -7.79 -16.89
N ARG A 8 36.60 -8.47 -15.79
CA ARG A 8 35.72 -8.55 -14.60
C ARG A 8 35.52 -7.18 -13.95
N THR A 9 36.60 -6.42 -13.78
CA THR A 9 36.55 -5.08 -13.17
C THR A 9 35.78 -4.08 -14.03
N GLN A 10 35.92 -4.16 -15.36
CA GLN A 10 35.15 -3.34 -16.31
C GLN A 10 33.64 -3.57 -16.19
N VAL A 11 33.21 -4.83 -16.11
CA VAL A 11 31.79 -5.19 -15.98
C VAL A 11 31.22 -4.72 -14.64
N ILE A 12 31.95 -4.91 -13.55
CA ILE A 12 31.53 -4.47 -12.21
C ILE A 12 31.39 -2.94 -12.18
N ASN A 13 32.35 -2.20 -12.72
CA ASN A 13 32.31 -0.73 -12.78
C ASN A 13 31.16 -0.22 -13.67
N LYS A 14 30.85 -0.92 -14.76
CA LYS A 14 29.72 -0.58 -15.65
C LYS A 14 28.37 -0.82 -14.98
N LEU A 15 28.22 -1.91 -14.22
CA LEU A 15 27.00 -2.18 -13.46
C LEU A 15 26.82 -1.19 -12.30
N MET A 16 27.87 -0.86 -11.55
CA MET A 16 27.79 0.10 -10.45
C MET A 16 27.29 1.47 -10.91
N ARG A 17 27.78 1.97 -12.05
CA ARG A 17 27.34 3.25 -12.61
C ARG A 17 25.89 3.25 -13.08
N ARG A 18 25.37 2.11 -13.54
CA ARG A 18 23.98 2.01 -14.02
C ARG A 18 22.96 1.98 -12.89
N PHE A 19 23.34 1.44 -11.74
CA PHE A 19 22.41 1.21 -10.64
C PHE A 19 22.73 2.03 -9.39
N ASN A 20 23.77 2.88 -9.44
CA ASN A 20 24.24 3.69 -8.32
C ASN A 20 24.54 2.87 -7.04
N LEU A 21 24.94 1.60 -7.21
CA LEU A 21 25.19 0.63 -6.14
C LEU A 21 26.68 0.61 -5.76
N SER A 22 26.98 0.49 -4.47
CA SER A 22 28.36 0.27 -3.99
C SER A 22 28.81 -1.17 -4.23
N GLN A 23 30.12 -1.43 -4.22
CA GLN A 23 30.65 -2.78 -4.45
C GLN A 23 30.10 -3.83 -3.46
N GLN A 24 29.90 -3.43 -2.21
CA GLN A 24 29.33 -4.31 -1.17
C GLN A 24 27.89 -4.70 -1.50
N GLN A 25 27.09 -3.77 -2.05
CA GLN A 25 25.71 -4.02 -2.46
C GLN A 25 25.63 -4.95 -3.68
N LEU A 26 26.54 -4.79 -4.65
CA LEU A 26 26.58 -5.65 -5.83
C LEU A 26 26.97 -7.10 -5.48
N ILE A 27 27.92 -7.28 -4.56
CA ILE A 27 28.29 -8.61 -4.04
C ILE A 27 27.11 -9.23 -3.26
N ALA A 28 26.42 -8.46 -2.42
CA ALA A 28 25.25 -8.93 -1.69
C ALA A 28 24.12 -9.40 -2.62
N VAL A 29 23.80 -8.62 -3.66
CA VAL A 29 22.79 -9.00 -4.66
C VAL A 29 23.21 -10.27 -5.41
N ALA A 30 24.47 -10.38 -5.83
CA ALA A 30 24.97 -11.58 -6.49
C ALA A 30 24.87 -12.84 -5.59
N ALA A 31 25.18 -12.71 -4.30
CA ALA A 31 25.07 -13.81 -3.34
C ALA A 31 23.61 -14.27 -3.15
N VAL A 32 22.66 -13.32 -3.06
CA VAL A 32 21.22 -13.63 -2.95
C VAL A 32 20.71 -14.35 -4.20
N VAL A 33 21.13 -13.92 -5.39
CA VAL A 33 20.74 -14.58 -6.66
C VAL A 33 21.29 -16.01 -6.73
N VAL A 34 22.54 -16.24 -6.34
CA VAL A 34 23.11 -17.61 -6.30
C VAL A 34 22.35 -18.48 -5.31
N LEU A 35 22.02 -17.97 -4.13
CA LEU A 35 21.26 -18.71 -3.12
C LEU A 35 19.86 -19.10 -3.60
N ALA A 36 19.18 -18.20 -4.33
CA ALA A 36 17.88 -18.46 -4.93
C ALA A 36 17.94 -19.51 -6.06
N ILE A 37 19.02 -19.54 -6.84
CA ILE A 37 19.22 -20.56 -7.87
C ILE A 37 19.45 -21.93 -7.22
N VAL A 38 20.25 -22.00 -6.16
CA VAL A 38 20.50 -23.26 -5.44
C VAL A 38 19.21 -23.82 -4.81
N SER A 39 18.38 -22.96 -4.19
CA SER A 39 17.11 -23.41 -3.60
C SER A 39 16.12 -23.92 -4.66
N ALA A 40 16.06 -23.28 -5.83
CA ALA A 40 15.23 -23.73 -6.95
C ALA A 40 15.65 -25.11 -7.47
N VAL A 41 16.96 -25.37 -7.58
CA VAL A 41 17.47 -26.67 -8.04
C VAL A 41 17.16 -27.79 -7.04
N VAL A 42 17.24 -27.53 -5.74
CA VAL A 42 16.88 -28.51 -4.69
C VAL A 42 15.39 -28.86 -4.73
N LEU A 43 14.52 -27.88 -4.93
CA LEU A 43 13.07 -28.11 -5.04
C LEU A 43 12.69 -28.94 -6.27
N ILE A 44 13.34 -28.71 -7.40
CA ILE A 44 13.10 -29.48 -8.63
C ILE A 44 13.59 -30.92 -8.49
N GLY A 45 14.70 -31.16 -7.77
CA GLY A 45 15.25 -32.51 -7.55
C GLY A 45 14.39 -33.41 -6.68
N ILE A 46 13.53 -32.87 -5.81
CA ILE A 46 12.65 -33.67 -4.93
C ILE A 46 11.45 -34.23 -5.70
N ILE A 47 11.02 -33.60 -6.81
CA ILE A 47 9.83 -34.02 -7.57
C ILE A 47 10.11 -35.24 -8.47
N SER A 48 11.37 -35.55 -8.76
CA SER A 48 11.76 -36.69 -9.62
C SER A 48 12.00 -38.01 -8.87
N ALA A 49 11.81 -38.06 -7.54
CA ALA A 49 12.09 -39.25 -6.73
C ALA A 49 10.85 -39.93 -6.11
N GLY A 50 9.63 -39.67 -6.62
CA GLY A 50 8.40 -40.21 -6.03
C GLY A 50 7.36 -40.72 -7.03
N THR A 51 7.58 -41.88 -7.63
CA THR A 51 6.52 -42.76 -8.16
C THR A 51 6.84 -44.22 -7.80
N SER A 52 6.05 -44.84 -6.93
CA SER A 52 5.09 -45.93 -7.19
C SER A 52 4.58 -46.33 -5.79
N GLU A 53 3.32 -46.72 -5.58
CA GLU A 53 2.80 -48.03 -5.93
C GLU A 53 1.28 -48.00 -6.11
N SER A 54 0.83 -48.64 -7.19
CA SER A 54 -0.52 -49.17 -7.36
C SER A 54 -0.48 -50.65 -6.97
N PHE A 55 -1.43 -51.17 -6.19
CA PHE A 55 -1.75 -52.60 -6.20
C PHE A 55 -3.23 -52.88 -5.90
N ASP A 56 -3.74 -53.87 -6.61
CA ASP A 56 -5.13 -54.18 -6.96
C ASP A 56 -5.61 -55.47 -6.23
N ARG A 57 -6.94 -55.62 -6.15
CA ARG A 57 -7.74 -56.88 -6.21
C ARG A 57 -7.93 -57.85 -5.02
N SER A 58 -9.24 -58.06 -4.73
CA SER A 58 -9.98 -59.35 -4.78
C SER A 58 -10.29 -60.20 -3.53
N HIS A 59 -11.61 -60.35 -3.32
CA HIS A 59 -12.44 -61.56 -3.04
C HIS A 59 -12.66 -62.15 -1.63
N ASN A 60 -13.98 -62.37 -1.40
CA ASN A 60 -14.66 -63.47 -0.66
C ASN A 60 -14.73 -63.34 0.90
N GLN A 61 -15.81 -63.68 1.60
CA GLN A 61 -16.86 -64.66 1.35
C GLN A 61 -18.00 -64.54 2.39
N GLY A 62 -19.23 -64.85 1.96
CA GLY A 62 -20.34 -65.41 2.77
C GLY A 62 -21.10 -64.47 3.71
N ASP A 63 -22.34 -64.74 4.10
CA ASP A 63 -23.37 -65.67 3.68
C ASP A 63 -24.63 -65.29 4.49
N SER A 64 -25.79 -65.32 3.84
CA SER A 64 -27.16 -65.51 4.33
C SER A 64 -27.59 -65.08 5.75
N THR A 65 -28.66 -64.27 5.82
CA THR A 65 -30.04 -64.60 6.31
C THR A 65 -30.78 -63.29 6.64
N GLN A 66 -31.77 -62.88 5.84
CA GLN A 66 -33.22 -63.16 5.91
C GLN A 66 -33.97 -62.62 7.15
N GLY A 67 -35.03 -61.84 6.89
CA GLY A 67 -36.12 -61.49 7.82
C GLY A 67 -36.32 -59.97 7.95
N VAL A 68 -37.02 -59.27 7.05
CA VAL A 68 -38.49 -59.10 6.91
C VAL A 68 -39.13 -58.25 8.02
N THR A 69 -40.05 -57.37 7.57
CA THR A 69 -40.97 -56.43 8.26
C THR A 69 -40.41 -55.00 8.45
N VAL A 70 -40.76 -53.96 7.67
CA VAL A 70 -42.02 -53.32 7.21
C VAL A 70 -42.62 -52.36 8.24
N ALA A 71 -42.82 -51.12 7.76
CA ALA A 71 -43.67 -50.02 8.24
C ALA A 71 -43.21 -49.28 9.51
N GLU A 72 -43.53 -48.01 9.78
CA GLU A 72 -44.01 -46.79 9.08
C GLU A 72 -44.22 -45.81 10.27
N ASN A 73 -43.53 -44.66 10.26
CA ASN A 73 -43.83 -43.29 10.79
C ASN A 73 -44.96 -43.05 11.85
N PRO A 74 -45.16 -41.82 12.42
CA PRO A 74 -44.34 -40.79 13.11
C PRO A 74 -44.90 -40.41 14.53
N GLN A 75 -44.25 -39.46 15.23
CA GLN A 75 -44.75 -38.46 16.23
C GLN A 75 -43.79 -38.36 17.44
N HIS A 76 -43.16 -37.23 17.79
CA HIS A 76 -43.61 -35.85 18.11
C HIS A 76 -44.39 -35.73 19.44
N THR A 77 -43.68 -35.35 20.51
CA THR A 77 -44.00 -34.33 21.57
C THR A 77 -42.84 -34.38 22.58
N GLU A 78 -42.02 -33.34 22.68
CA GLU A 78 -42.15 -32.20 23.59
C GLU A 78 -42.18 -32.60 25.07
N GLU A 79 -41.06 -32.40 25.77
CA GLU A 79 -41.07 -32.08 27.20
C GLU A 79 -39.92 -31.12 27.53
N ASP A 80 -40.34 -30.06 28.20
CA ASP A 80 -39.67 -28.83 28.58
C ASP A 80 -38.80 -29.04 29.83
N ASN A 81 -37.56 -28.54 29.82
CA ASN A 81 -36.95 -28.06 31.05
C ASN A 81 -35.78 -27.12 30.78
N ALA A 82 -36.07 -25.82 30.90
CA ALA A 82 -35.10 -24.79 31.15
C ALA A 82 -34.42 -24.99 32.52
N THR A 83 -33.10 -24.98 32.56
CA THR A 83 -32.36 -24.56 33.75
C THR A 83 -31.23 -23.64 33.32
N ASP A 84 -31.26 -22.45 33.91
CA ASP A 84 -30.44 -21.28 33.66
C ASP A 84 -29.14 -21.34 34.49
N GLN A 85 -28.04 -20.89 33.86
CA GLN A 85 -26.77 -20.36 34.40
C GLN A 85 -25.59 -21.29 34.81
N PRO A 86 -24.36 -20.76 34.95
CA PRO A 86 -23.51 -20.21 33.89
C PRO A 86 -22.04 -20.68 34.06
N GLY A 87 -21.32 -20.98 32.97
CA GLY A 87 -19.92 -21.44 33.09
C GLY A 87 -19.15 -21.26 31.80
N ALA A 88 -18.30 -20.24 31.78
CA ALA A 88 -17.51 -19.77 30.66
C ALA A 88 -16.62 -20.86 30.04
N ASP A 89 -16.88 -21.16 28.76
CA ASP A 89 -15.81 -21.31 27.77
C ASP A 89 -16.32 -20.84 26.40
N HIS A 90 -16.79 -19.59 26.35
CA HIS A 90 -16.83 -18.88 25.08
C HIS A 90 -15.38 -18.62 24.70
N LYS A 91 -14.80 -19.55 23.95
CA LYS A 91 -13.65 -19.27 23.09
C LYS A 91 -14.11 -18.17 22.14
N ILE A 92 -13.88 -16.91 22.54
CA ILE A 92 -14.11 -15.74 21.68
C ILE A 92 -13.31 -16.06 20.42
N LYS A 93 -14.02 -16.45 19.36
CA LYS A 93 -13.45 -16.50 18.02
C LYS A 93 -13.21 -15.05 17.69
N GLU A 94 -11.99 -14.59 18.03
CA GLU A 94 -11.45 -13.26 17.68
C GLU A 94 -12.05 -12.86 16.34
N ALA A 95 -12.94 -11.87 16.35
CA ALA A 95 -13.60 -11.41 15.15
C ALA A 95 -12.50 -10.84 14.26
N SER A 96 -12.02 -11.64 13.31
CA SER A 96 -11.03 -11.20 12.33
C SER A 96 -11.57 -9.93 11.68
N PRO A 97 -10.80 -8.83 11.63
CA PRO A 97 -11.28 -7.60 11.00
C PRO A 97 -11.74 -7.94 9.58
N GLN A 98 -13.04 -7.75 9.32
CA GLN A 98 -13.64 -7.93 8.01
C GLN A 98 -13.77 -6.56 7.38
N MET A 99 -12.99 -6.32 6.32
CA MET A 99 -12.98 -5.08 5.58
C MET A 99 -13.53 -5.32 4.17
N MET A 100 -14.36 -4.43 3.67
CA MET A 100 -14.94 -4.52 2.34
C MET A 100 -14.20 -3.60 1.36
N VAL A 101 -13.73 -4.14 0.24
CA VAL A 101 -13.04 -3.38 -0.80
C VAL A 101 -13.68 -3.63 -2.16
N HIS A 102 -13.83 -2.59 -2.97
CA HIS A 102 -14.27 -2.72 -4.36
C HIS A 102 -13.05 -2.72 -5.27
N VAL A 103 -12.78 -3.83 -5.96
CA VAL A 103 -11.70 -3.93 -6.97
C VAL A 103 -12.32 -3.89 -8.37
N ASP A 104 -11.87 -2.96 -9.19
CA ASP A 104 -12.45 -2.65 -10.51
C ASP A 104 -11.34 -2.44 -11.57
N GLY A 105 -11.70 -2.47 -12.85
CA GLY A 105 -10.78 -2.26 -13.98
C GLY A 105 -10.09 -3.54 -14.45
N ALA A 106 -8.81 -3.43 -14.81
CA ALA A 106 -7.99 -4.48 -15.46
C ALA A 106 -7.49 -5.56 -14.46
N VAL A 107 -8.44 -6.26 -13.82
CA VAL A 107 -8.23 -7.43 -12.98
C VAL A 107 -9.06 -8.61 -13.50
N LYS A 108 -8.68 -9.85 -13.17
CA LYS A 108 -9.37 -11.04 -13.72
C LYS A 108 -10.82 -11.15 -13.26
N SER A 109 -11.11 -10.73 -12.02
CA SER A 109 -12.44 -10.78 -11.44
C SER A 109 -12.74 -9.47 -10.71
N PRO A 110 -13.28 -8.45 -11.39
CA PRO A 110 -13.77 -7.23 -10.74
C PRO A 110 -14.93 -7.55 -9.79
N GLY A 111 -15.02 -6.85 -8.67
CA GLY A 111 -16.09 -7.07 -7.69
C GLY A 111 -15.81 -6.51 -6.30
N LEU A 112 -16.72 -6.82 -5.38
CA LEU A 112 -16.63 -6.47 -3.96
C LEU A 112 -16.07 -7.65 -3.18
N TYR A 113 -15.05 -7.40 -2.35
CA TYR A 113 -14.31 -8.43 -1.63
C TYR A 113 -14.26 -8.16 -0.14
N ALA A 114 -14.55 -9.20 0.65
CA ALA A 114 -14.33 -9.20 2.09
C ALA A 114 -12.90 -9.68 2.40
N LEU A 115 -12.07 -8.79 2.92
CA LEU A 115 -10.70 -9.06 3.34
C LEU A 115 -10.73 -9.50 4.81
N GLN A 116 -10.38 -10.77 5.06
CA GLN A 116 -10.34 -11.38 6.40
C GLN A 116 -8.91 -11.39 6.98
N MET A 117 -8.16 -10.31 6.75
CA MET A 117 -6.75 -10.21 7.15
C MET A 117 -6.50 -8.91 7.90
N ALA A 118 -5.54 -8.94 8.83
CA ALA A 118 -5.10 -7.74 9.53
C ALA A 118 -4.26 -6.87 8.58
N ASN A 119 -4.63 -5.59 8.45
CA ASN A 119 -3.92 -4.58 7.66
C ASN A 119 -3.63 -4.97 6.20
N PRO A 120 -4.67 -5.28 5.40
CA PRO A 120 -4.52 -5.64 3.98
C PRO A 120 -3.84 -4.52 3.18
N ARG A 121 -3.11 -4.89 2.14
CA ARG A 121 -2.55 -3.98 1.14
C ARG A 121 -3.25 -4.11 -0.20
N VAL A 122 -3.07 -3.10 -1.05
CA VAL A 122 -3.65 -3.06 -2.41
C VAL A 122 -3.31 -4.31 -3.21
N ASN A 123 -2.09 -4.85 -3.08
CA ASN A 123 -1.70 -6.12 -3.69
C ASN A 123 -2.60 -7.30 -3.25
N ASP A 124 -2.97 -7.37 -1.98
CA ASP A 124 -3.75 -8.48 -1.44
C ASP A 124 -5.16 -8.49 -2.03
N ALA A 125 -5.78 -7.31 -2.13
CA ALA A 125 -7.07 -7.12 -2.79
C ALA A 125 -7.01 -7.51 -4.28
N ILE A 126 -5.94 -7.14 -4.99
CA ILE A 126 -5.75 -7.51 -6.40
C ILE A 126 -5.56 -9.02 -6.57
N GLN A 127 -4.81 -9.67 -5.67
CA GLN A 127 -4.62 -11.12 -5.71
C GLN A 127 -5.93 -11.88 -5.48
N ILE A 128 -6.74 -11.42 -4.53
CA ILE A 128 -8.08 -11.97 -4.29
C ILE A 128 -8.99 -11.79 -5.51
N ALA A 129 -8.85 -10.67 -6.24
CA ALA A 129 -9.51 -10.44 -7.52
C ALA A 129 -8.93 -11.25 -8.70
N GLY A 130 -8.08 -12.26 -8.43
CA GLY A 130 -7.47 -13.15 -9.43
C GLY A 130 -6.21 -12.61 -10.09
N GLY A 131 -5.73 -11.45 -9.66
CA GLY A 131 -4.56 -10.76 -10.18
C GLY A 131 -4.87 -9.82 -11.36
N LEU A 132 -3.82 -9.13 -11.81
CA LEU A 132 -3.87 -8.23 -12.97
C LEU A 132 -4.11 -9.03 -14.27
N THR A 133 -4.83 -8.43 -15.22
CA THR A 133 -4.93 -8.93 -16.60
C THR A 133 -3.70 -8.54 -17.44
N GLU A 134 -3.56 -9.12 -18.63
CA GLU A 134 -2.41 -8.83 -19.52
C GLU A 134 -2.40 -7.39 -20.05
N ASP A 135 -3.58 -6.78 -20.18
CA ASP A 135 -3.77 -5.39 -20.59
C ASP A 135 -3.68 -4.41 -19.42
N ALA A 136 -3.48 -4.87 -18.19
CA ALA A 136 -3.37 -4.01 -17.01
C ALA A 136 -2.10 -3.15 -17.00
N ASN A 137 -2.22 -1.92 -16.53
CA ASN A 137 -1.12 -1.02 -16.22
C ASN A 137 -0.91 -0.90 -14.70
N GLY A 138 -0.14 -1.82 -14.13
CA GLY A 138 0.21 -1.79 -12.71
C GLY A 138 1.34 -0.83 -12.34
N GLN A 139 2.05 -0.21 -13.30
CA GLN A 139 3.27 0.56 -13.00
C GLN A 139 3.02 1.83 -12.17
N GLY A 140 1.81 2.40 -12.28
CA GLY A 140 1.41 3.58 -11.51
C GLY A 140 0.73 3.27 -10.18
N ILE A 141 0.53 1.99 -9.84
CA ILE A 141 -0.24 1.58 -8.67
C ILE A 141 0.70 1.30 -7.50
N ASN A 142 0.44 1.96 -6.36
CA ASN A 142 1.12 1.63 -5.12
C ASN A 142 0.55 0.33 -4.52
N LEU A 143 1.07 -0.81 -4.97
CA LEU A 143 0.68 -2.14 -4.50
C LEU A 143 0.87 -2.34 -2.98
N ALA A 144 1.74 -1.54 -2.36
CA ALA A 144 2.03 -1.59 -0.94
C ALA A 144 1.13 -0.68 -0.10
N ALA A 145 0.27 0.15 -0.70
CA ALA A 145 -0.63 1.01 0.06
C ALA A 145 -1.57 0.16 0.94
N PRO A 146 -1.85 0.60 2.18
CA PRO A 146 -2.88 -0.04 3.01
C PRO A 146 -4.23 0.09 2.32
N VAL A 147 -5.11 -0.87 2.59
CA VAL A 147 -6.50 -0.82 2.17
C VAL A 147 -7.35 -0.37 3.36
N GLU A 148 -8.27 0.54 3.09
CA GLU A 148 -9.27 1.03 4.04
C GLU A 148 -10.66 0.42 3.74
N ASP A 149 -11.51 0.39 4.76
CA ASP A 149 -12.86 -0.13 4.61
C ASP A 149 -13.69 0.76 3.70
N GLY A 150 -14.39 0.14 2.75
CA GLY A 150 -15.14 0.84 1.70
C GLY A 150 -14.27 1.43 0.58
N GLN A 151 -12.95 1.20 0.57
CA GLN A 151 -12.09 1.72 -0.48
C GLN A 151 -12.42 1.11 -1.86
N LYS A 152 -12.37 1.95 -2.91
CA LYS A 152 -12.37 1.50 -4.30
C LYS A 152 -10.94 1.49 -4.85
N ILE A 153 -10.52 0.35 -5.38
CA ILE A 153 -9.25 0.14 -6.07
C ILE A 153 -9.58 -0.04 -7.55
N TYR A 154 -9.12 0.90 -8.38
CA TYR A 154 -9.27 0.82 -9.83
C TYR A 154 -7.92 0.52 -10.49
N ILE A 155 -7.88 -0.50 -11.35
CA ILE A 155 -6.68 -0.86 -12.11
C ILE A 155 -6.85 -0.38 -13.56
N PRO A 156 -6.04 0.58 -14.04
CA PRO A 156 -6.14 1.08 -15.41
C PRO A 156 -5.61 0.07 -16.42
N LYS A 157 -6.08 0.13 -17.68
CA LYS A 157 -5.46 -0.57 -18.81
C LYS A 157 -4.21 0.16 -19.32
N LYS A 158 -3.38 -0.51 -20.09
CA LYS A 158 -2.23 0.07 -20.80
C LYS A 158 -2.71 1.17 -21.75
N GLY A 159 -2.18 2.38 -21.58
CA GLY A 159 -2.56 3.55 -22.37
C GLY A 159 -3.83 4.25 -21.91
N GLU A 160 -4.50 3.75 -20.87
CA GLU A 160 -5.59 4.44 -20.20
C GLU A 160 -5.00 5.43 -19.18
N GLU A 161 -5.44 6.69 -19.22
CA GLU A 161 -5.20 7.60 -18.10
C GLU A 161 -6.12 7.18 -16.95
N PRO A 162 -5.59 6.96 -15.73
CA PRO A 162 -6.43 6.55 -14.62
C PRO A 162 -7.54 7.59 -14.41
N PRO A 163 -8.78 7.15 -14.11
CA PRO A 163 -9.85 8.06 -13.72
C PRO A 163 -9.34 9.01 -12.64
N PRO A 164 -9.72 10.30 -12.66
CA PRO A 164 -9.40 11.19 -11.56
C PRO A 164 -9.88 10.51 -10.28
N GLU A 165 -8.97 10.31 -9.33
CA GLU A 165 -9.31 9.79 -8.00
C GLU A 165 -10.51 10.61 -7.52
N ILE A 166 -11.68 9.94 -7.39
CA ILE A 166 -12.80 10.57 -6.72
C ILE A 166 -12.26 10.87 -5.33
N PRO A 167 -12.20 12.14 -4.91
CA PRO A 167 -11.63 12.47 -3.63
C PRO A 167 -12.44 11.71 -2.58
N GLN A 168 -11.84 10.65 -2.04
CA GLN A 168 -12.16 10.21 -0.71
C GLN A 168 -11.95 11.44 0.19
N PRO A 169 -12.74 11.61 1.26
CA PRO A 169 -12.55 12.72 2.17
C PRO A 169 -11.16 12.60 2.83
N GLU A 170 -10.13 13.10 2.15
CA GLU A 170 -8.75 12.97 2.57
C GLU A 170 -8.42 14.03 3.62
N GLN A 171 -8.07 13.54 4.80
CA GLN A 171 -7.07 14.20 5.62
C GLN A 171 -5.74 14.28 4.86
N ASN A 172 -5.51 15.44 4.25
CA ASN A 172 -4.20 16.06 4.01
C ASN A 172 -3.03 15.14 3.61
N LYS A 173 -2.85 14.88 2.32
CA LYS A 173 -1.51 14.59 1.76
C LYS A 173 -1.32 15.12 0.34
N ALA A 174 -1.05 16.42 0.23
CA ALA A 174 -0.65 17.03 -1.03
C ALA A 174 0.74 16.55 -1.49
N THR A 175 0.83 16.01 -2.70
CA THR A 175 2.06 15.98 -3.51
C THR A 175 1.74 16.44 -4.92
N SER A 176 2.44 17.51 -5.31
CA SER A 176 2.78 18.01 -6.64
C SER A 176 2.72 16.94 -7.77
N ASN A 177 2.22 17.18 -8.99
CA ASN A 177 2.59 18.29 -9.88
C ASN A 177 1.75 18.30 -11.19
N LYS A 178 1.65 19.51 -11.78
CA LYS A 178 1.62 19.84 -13.22
C LYS A 178 0.28 20.01 -13.98
N GLN A 179 -0.23 21.24 -13.85
CA GLN A 179 -0.47 22.22 -14.93
C GLN A 179 -1.38 21.86 -16.12
N THR A 180 -2.60 22.40 -16.08
CA THR A 180 -3.25 23.01 -17.25
C THR A 180 -3.79 24.40 -16.89
N ASN A 181 -3.54 25.34 -17.79
CA ASN A 181 -3.93 26.74 -17.69
C ASN A 181 -5.45 26.88 -17.60
N THR A 182 -5.96 27.24 -16.42
CA THR A 182 -7.10 28.16 -16.33
C THR A 182 -6.83 29.15 -15.21
N LYS A 183 -6.80 30.42 -15.61
CA LYS A 183 -6.68 31.62 -14.79
C LYS A 183 -7.87 31.68 -13.83
N ARG A 184 -7.72 31.06 -12.67
CA ARG A 184 -8.39 31.44 -11.43
C ARG A 184 -7.29 31.52 -10.40
N ASP A 185 -7.08 32.72 -9.89
CA ASP A 185 -6.07 33.06 -8.88
C ASP A 185 -6.19 32.12 -7.66
N LYS A 186 -5.54 30.96 -7.74
CA LYS A 186 -5.26 30.13 -6.57
C LYS A 186 -4.20 30.91 -5.81
N LYS A 187 -4.70 31.76 -4.91
CA LYS A 187 -3.94 32.52 -3.93
C LYS A 187 -3.02 31.56 -3.18
N THR A 188 -1.77 31.45 -3.62
CA THR A 188 -0.80 30.52 -3.04
C THR A 188 -0.49 30.97 -1.62
N VAL A 189 -1.08 30.30 -0.64
CA VAL A 189 -0.85 30.56 0.78
C VAL A 189 0.52 29.99 1.17
N VAL A 190 1.43 30.85 1.61
CA VAL A 190 2.81 30.53 1.96
C VAL A 190 2.92 30.18 3.45
N ASP A 191 3.54 29.05 3.77
CA ASP A 191 3.82 28.65 5.15
C ASP A 191 5.05 29.40 5.69
N ILE A 192 4.88 30.32 6.64
CA ILE A 192 5.97 31.18 7.13
C ILE A 192 7.00 30.42 7.97
N ASN A 193 6.65 29.25 8.49
CA ASN A 193 7.56 28.41 9.27
C ASN A 193 8.42 27.51 8.39
N ARG A 194 7.94 27.17 7.18
CA ARG A 194 8.63 26.24 6.27
C ARG A 194 9.18 26.89 5.01
N ALA A 195 8.63 28.03 4.58
CA ALA A 195 9.00 28.66 3.33
C ALA A 195 10.47 29.03 3.28
N THR A 196 11.06 28.83 2.11
CA THR A 196 12.39 29.29 1.73
C THR A 196 12.39 30.79 1.46
N VAL A 197 13.57 31.39 1.36
CA VAL A 197 13.72 32.81 1.01
C VAL A 197 13.03 33.10 -0.34
N GLU A 198 13.21 32.21 -1.33
CA GLU A 198 12.62 32.32 -2.67
C GLU A 198 11.08 32.20 -2.67
N GLU A 199 10.51 31.46 -1.73
CA GLU A 199 9.05 31.35 -1.60
C GLU A 199 8.47 32.55 -0.88
N LEU A 200 9.17 33.08 0.11
CA LEU A 200 8.77 34.29 0.82
C LEU A 200 8.84 35.54 -0.08
N THR A 201 9.78 35.62 -1.02
CA THR A 201 9.87 36.75 -1.97
C THR A 201 8.73 36.78 -2.99
N LYS A 202 7.97 35.69 -3.15
CA LYS A 202 6.76 35.67 -3.99
C LYS A 202 5.59 36.40 -3.35
N LEU A 203 5.68 36.70 -2.04
CA LEU A 203 4.67 37.47 -1.33
C LEU A 203 4.74 38.96 -1.70
N GLN A 204 3.57 39.57 -1.96
CA GLN A 204 3.50 40.98 -2.32
C GLN A 204 4.09 41.86 -1.21
N GLY A 205 5.11 42.65 -1.56
CA GLY A 205 5.76 43.56 -0.62
C GLY A 205 6.84 42.94 0.27
N VAL A 206 7.23 41.67 0.03
CA VAL A 206 8.37 40.99 0.65
C VAL A 206 9.51 40.87 -0.37
N GLY A 207 10.57 41.66 -0.16
CA GLY A 207 11.83 41.52 -0.91
C GLY A 207 12.80 40.56 -0.23
N GLU A 208 13.90 40.24 -0.91
CA GLU A 208 14.92 39.29 -0.44
C GLU A 208 15.42 39.61 0.98
N GLY A 209 15.77 40.87 1.26
CA GLY A 209 16.23 41.28 2.58
C GLY A 209 15.16 41.19 3.69
N LEU A 210 13.87 41.20 3.35
CA LEU A 210 12.80 40.96 4.33
C LEU A 210 12.56 39.46 4.52
N ALA A 211 12.59 38.69 3.43
CA ALA A 211 12.51 37.23 3.47
C ALA A 211 13.64 36.61 4.32
N GLN A 212 14.88 37.09 4.15
CA GLN A 212 16.02 36.67 4.97
C GLN A 212 15.80 36.98 6.46
N ARG A 213 15.23 38.16 6.79
CA ARG A 213 14.90 38.52 8.18
C ARG A 213 13.83 37.62 8.78
N ILE A 214 12.81 37.23 8.01
CA ILE A 214 11.77 36.28 8.47
C ILE A 214 12.40 34.93 8.82
N VAL A 215 13.29 34.42 7.95
CA VAL A 215 13.99 33.15 8.20
C VAL A 215 14.92 33.25 9.41
N ALA A 216 15.69 34.33 9.52
CA ALA A 216 16.58 34.57 10.65
C ALA A 216 15.80 34.70 11.98
N ASP A 217 14.65 35.37 11.95
CA ASP A 217 13.80 35.54 13.12
C ASP A 217 13.25 34.20 13.62
N ARG A 218 12.70 33.34 12.75
CA ARG A 218 12.21 32.02 13.18
C ARG A 218 13.32 31.08 13.67
N GLN A 219 14.55 31.27 13.19
CA GLN A 219 15.73 30.53 13.67
C GLN A 219 16.19 31.02 15.05
N LYS A 220 16.11 32.33 15.30
CA LYS A 220 16.59 32.95 16.54
C LYS A 220 15.56 32.92 17.67
N ASN A 221 14.30 33.22 17.35
CA ASN A 221 13.20 33.41 18.30
C ASN A 221 12.22 32.22 18.31
N GLY A 222 12.50 31.16 17.54
CA GLY A 222 11.65 29.98 17.39
C GLY A 222 10.54 30.17 16.34
N PRO A 223 9.75 29.12 16.02
CA PRO A 223 8.70 29.19 15.02
C PRO A 223 7.62 30.23 15.39
N PHE A 224 6.93 30.74 14.37
CA PHE A 224 5.75 31.58 14.53
C PHE A 224 4.57 30.71 14.94
N LYS A 225 3.84 31.09 15.99
CA LYS A 225 2.68 30.34 16.51
C LYS A 225 1.39 30.82 15.86
N THR A 226 1.32 32.10 15.54
CA THR A 226 0.22 32.70 14.78
C THR A 226 0.76 33.53 13.61
N THR A 227 -0.11 33.87 12.68
CA THR A 227 0.25 34.73 11.54
C THR A 227 0.70 36.12 11.99
N GLU A 228 0.13 36.63 13.08
CA GLU A 228 0.41 37.95 13.66
C GLU A 228 1.82 38.02 14.25
N ASP A 229 2.39 36.90 14.68
CA ASP A 229 3.78 36.84 15.18
C ASP A 229 4.78 37.30 14.11
N LEU A 230 4.40 37.31 12.83
CA LEU A 230 5.21 37.87 11.75
C LEU A 230 5.55 39.36 11.97
N MET A 231 4.75 40.09 12.75
CA MET A 231 5.00 41.50 13.09
C MET A 231 6.19 41.71 14.03
N ARG A 232 6.71 40.66 14.68
CA ARG A 232 7.95 40.76 15.47
C ARG A 232 9.20 40.90 14.59
N VAL A 233 9.09 40.56 13.30
CA VAL A 233 10.16 40.73 12.32
C VAL A 233 10.30 42.22 12.01
N SER A 234 11.48 42.78 12.29
CA SER A 234 11.81 44.16 11.94
C SER A 234 11.50 44.41 10.45
N GLY A 235 10.72 45.45 10.14
CA GLY A 235 10.27 45.79 8.79
C GLY A 235 8.87 45.29 8.39
N ILE A 236 8.21 44.49 9.25
CA ILE A 236 6.82 44.06 9.07
C ILE A 236 5.94 44.76 10.11
N GLY A 237 5.45 45.95 9.75
CA GLY A 237 4.41 46.64 10.53
C GLY A 237 3.00 46.21 10.13
N GLN A 238 1.99 46.70 10.87
CA GLN A 238 0.56 46.40 10.65
C GLN A 238 0.15 46.48 9.17
N LYS A 239 0.52 47.57 8.49
CA LYS A 239 0.20 47.79 7.07
C LYS A 239 0.76 46.70 6.14
N LYS A 240 1.96 46.19 6.42
CA LYS A 240 2.57 45.11 5.64
C LYS A 240 1.96 43.77 6.00
N PHE A 241 1.72 43.53 7.29
CA PHE A 241 1.04 42.32 7.73
C PHE A 241 -0.36 42.19 7.10
N ASP A 242 -1.15 43.25 7.03
CA ASP A 242 -2.49 43.23 6.43
C ASP A 242 -2.47 42.88 4.92
N GLN A 243 -1.38 43.19 4.21
CA GLN A 243 -1.19 42.79 2.81
C GLN A 243 -0.81 41.31 2.66
N LEU A 244 -0.24 40.73 3.72
CA LEU A 244 0.32 39.39 3.73
C LEU A 244 -0.62 38.36 4.35
N LYS A 245 -1.41 38.74 5.36
CA LYS A 245 -2.19 37.83 6.22
C LYS A 245 -3.05 36.83 5.46
N ASP A 246 -3.65 37.26 4.34
CA ASP A 246 -4.52 36.38 3.56
C ASP A 246 -3.71 35.38 2.69
N ASN A 247 -2.40 35.62 2.49
CA ASN A 247 -1.48 34.83 1.66
C ASN A 247 -0.48 34.02 2.48
N ILE A 248 -0.62 33.99 3.81
CA ILE A 248 0.33 33.30 4.69
C ILE A 248 -0.41 32.36 5.65
N ARG A 249 0.29 31.33 6.13
CA ARG A 249 -0.13 30.44 7.21
C ARG A 249 1.06 30.07 8.09
N VAL A 250 0.79 29.63 9.31
CA VAL A 250 1.77 29.07 10.25
C VAL A 250 1.79 27.55 10.23
#